data_AF-X1DSI5-F1
#
_entry.id   AF-X1DSI5-F1
#
_cell.length_a   1.000
_cell.length_b   1.000
_cell.length_c   1.000
_cell.angle_alpha   90.00
_cell.angle_beta   90.00
_cell.angle_gamma   90.00
#
_symmetry.space_group_name_H-M   'P 1'
#
loop_
_entity.id
_entity.type
_entity.pdbx_description
1 polymer ?
#
loop_
_entity_poly.entity_id
_entity_poly.type
_entity_poly.pdbx_seq_one_letter_code
_entity_poly.pdbx_strand_id
1 'polypeptide(L)'
;SFSGYLCELLVLHYGSFKKLVESASGWKPNTVIDPERSYPDPSEAKRMFEKQPLIVIDPVDASRNVGAAISMQNFATFVRACQDFARGSSGRFFFPKPVRRLSARQIQATLERRGTAVFCVAFSPPDVVPDVLYPQLRKAERTLVTRLTRAGFEVMRSDVWSNSRALILLELAAAKLPRVRTHIGPPVSIEVGNFIRAHLKSKRKFAGPFAGATGKLIFELERERPNSRKVLEQALREHATLGRHVGEAISKSYRIYE
;
A
#
# COMPACT_ATOMS: atom_id res chain seq x y z
N SER A 1 4.17 -5.46 12.34
CA SER A 1 4.60 -6.82 12.74
C SER A 1 4.10 -7.07 14.15
N PHE A 2 4.23 -8.31 14.66
CA PHE A 2 3.97 -8.60 16.08
C PHE A 2 5.27 -8.32 16.86
N SER A 3 5.20 -7.53 17.93
CA SER A 3 6.34 -7.32 18.82
C SER A 3 6.51 -8.53 19.75
N GLY A 4 7.71 -8.72 20.32
CA GLY A 4 7.95 -9.78 21.30
C GLY A 4 6.99 -9.70 22.48
N TYR A 5 6.83 -8.49 23.04
CA TYR A 5 5.88 -8.23 24.11
C TYR A 5 4.44 -8.60 23.76
N LEU A 6 3.98 -8.27 22.54
CA LEU A 6 2.65 -8.68 22.09
C LEU A 6 2.52 -10.21 22.01
N CYS A 7 3.53 -10.90 21.48
CA CYS A 7 3.53 -12.36 21.42
C CYS A 7 3.43 -12.98 22.82
N GLU A 8 4.14 -12.45 23.81
CA GLU A 8 4.07 -12.90 25.20
C GLU A 8 2.65 -12.72 25.77
N LEU A 9 2.06 -11.53 25.64
CA LEU A 9 0.69 -11.27 26.11
C LEU A 9 -0.34 -12.20 25.47
N LEU A 10 -0.22 -12.44 24.17
CA LEU A 10 -1.11 -13.36 23.45
C LEU A 10 -0.98 -14.79 23.98
N VAL A 11 0.24 -15.28 24.18
CA VAL A 11 0.48 -16.64 24.70
C VAL A 11 0.01 -16.76 26.15
N LEU A 12 0.23 -15.74 26.99
CA LEU A 12 -0.26 -15.71 28.37
C LEU A 12 -1.80 -15.73 28.41
N HIS A 13 -2.46 -14.92 27.59
CA HIS A 13 -3.91 -14.85 27.53
C HIS A 13 -4.56 -16.18 27.11
N TYR A 14 -4.02 -16.85 26.08
CA TYR A 14 -4.57 -18.12 25.60
C TYR A 14 -3.95 -19.36 26.28
N GLY A 15 -2.88 -19.21 27.05
CA GLY A 15 -2.18 -20.24 27.81
C GLY A 15 -1.28 -21.18 27.00
N SER A 16 -1.28 -21.13 25.66
CA SER A 16 -0.33 -21.86 24.82
C SER A 16 -0.36 -21.36 23.37
N PHE A 17 0.69 -21.64 22.59
CA PHE A 17 0.70 -21.39 21.15
C PHE A 17 -0.46 -22.08 20.43
N LYS A 18 -0.76 -23.34 20.77
CA LYS A 18 -1.84 -24.11 20.12
C LYS A 18 -3.21 -23.45 20.31
N LYS A 19 -3.54 -23.08 21.55
CA LYS A 19 -4.80 -22.38 21.88
C LYS A 19 -4.88 -20.99 21.25
N LEU A 20 -3.75 -20.28 21.16
CA LEU A 20 -3.67 -19.01 20.42
C LEU A 20 -4.02 -19.22 18.95
N VAL A 21 -3.42 -20.20 18.27
CA VAL A 21 -3.70 -20.48 16.85
C VAL A 21 -5.16 -20.87 16.61
N GLU A 22 -5.71 -21.75 17.45
CA GLU A 22 -7.13 -22.15 17.38
C GLU A 22 -8.04 -20.93 17.52
N SER A 23 -7.77 -20.06 18.50
CA SER A 23 -8.56 -18.84 18.74
C SER A 23 -8.39 -17.80 17.63
N ALA A 24 -7.15 -17.56 17.20
CA ALA A 24 -6.80 -16.58 16.17
C ALA A 24 -7.35 -16.93 14.79
N SER A 25 -7.62 -18.22 14.54
CA SER A 25 -8.25 -18.67 13.29
C SER A 25 -9.65 -18.07 13.09
N GLY A 26 -10.32 -17.66 14.18
CA GLY A 26 -11.64 -17.02 14.17
C GLY A 26 -11.62 -15.51 14.40
N TRP A 27 -10.45 -14.88 14.53
CA TRP A 27 -10.38 -13.44 14.76
C TRP A 27 -10.99 -12.64 13.61
N LYS A 28 -11.69 -11.57 13.97
CA LYS A 28 -12.26 -10.58 13.06
C LYS A 28 -11.55 -9.24 13.26
N PRO A 29 -11.56 -8.34 12.27
CA PRO A 29 -11.11 -6.96 12.49
C PRO A 29 -11.73 -6.39 13.77
N ASN A 30 -10.91 -5.70 14.55
CA ASN A 30 -11.25 -5.07 15.83
C ASN A 30 -11.48 -6.09 16.96
N THR A 31 -10.83 -7.27 16.89
CA THR A 31 -10.78 -8.22 18.02
C THR A 31 -10.10 -7.56 19.21
N VAL A 32 -10.73 -7.64 20.38
CA VAL A 32 -10.23 -7.08 21.64
C VAL A 32 -9.74 -8.22 22.53
N ILE A 33 -8.55 -8.05 23.09
CA ILE A 33 -7.93 -8.93 24.08
C ILE A 33 -7.56 -8.04 25.26
N ASP A 34 -8.20 -8.28 26.40
CA ASP A 34 -8.03 -7.49 27.61
C ASP A 34 -7.71 -8.44 28.79
N PRO A 35 -6.42 -8.70 29.06
CA PRO A 35 -6.01 -9.64 30.10
C PRO A 35 -6.48 -9.25 31.51
N GLU A 36 -6.46 -7.96 31.83
CA GLU A 36 -6.83 -7.42 33.16
C GLU A 36 -8.31 -7.05 33.26
N ARG A 37 -9.09 -7.19 32.18
CA ARG A 37 -10.49 -6.77 32.10
C ARG A 37 -10.67 -5.29 32.49
N SER A 38 -9.74 -4.45 32.06
CA SER A 38 -9.76 -3.01 32.30
C SER A 38 -10.99 -2.33 31.69
N TYR A 39 -11.57 -2.91 30.64
CA TYR A 39 -12.79 -2.46 30.00
C TYR A 39 -13.93 -3.46 30.23
N PRO A 40 -14.95 -3.11 31.05
CA PRO A 40 -16.13 -3.95 31.24
C PRO A 40 -16.92 -4.20 29.94
N ASP A 41 -16.99 -3.19 29.06
CA ASP A 41 -17.56 -3.30 27.72
C ASP A 41 -16.44 -3.23 26.66
N PRO A 42 -16.19 -4.31 25.89
CA PRO A 42 -15.21 -4.30 24.80
C PRO A 42 -15.45 -3.23 23.74
N SER A 43 -16.67 -2.68 23.64
CA SER A 43 -16.99 -1.60 22.72
C SER A 43 -16.30 -0.29 23.10
N GLU A 44 -15.98 -0.07 24.38
CA GLU A 44 -15.19 1.08 24.83
C GLU A 44 -13.77 1.03 24.26
N ALA A 45 -13.09 -0.11 24.41
CA ALA A 45 -11.77 -0.31 23.82
C ALA A 45 -11.79 -0.15 22.29
N LYS A 46 -12.85 -0.63 21.60
CA LYS A 46 -13.00 -0.45 20.15
C LYS A 46 -13.17 1.00 19.74
N ARG A 47 -13.90 1.80 20.52
CA ARG A 47 -14.05 3.25 20.30
C ARG A 47 -12.76 4.01 20.61
N MET A 48 -12.00 3.58 21.62
CA MET A 48 -10.72 4.21 21.95
C MET A 48 -9.66 3.94 20.87
N PHE A 49 -9.60 2.72 20.37
CA PHE A 49 -8.61 2.27 19.38
C PHE A 49 -9.27 1.99 18.03
N GLU A 50 -10.00 2.98 17.50
CA GLU A 50 -10.70 2.83 16.23
C GLU A 50 -9.74 2.45 15.09
N LYS A 51 -10.26 1.69 14.13
CA LYS A 51 -9.54 1.26 12.90
C LYS A 51 -8.34 0.34 13.16
N GLN A 52 -8.09 -0.07 14.40
CA GLN A 52 -7.08 -1.06 14.72
C GLN A 52 -7.61 -2.48 14.47
N PRO A 53 -6.90 -3.31 13.67
CA PRO A 53 -7.37 -4.66 13.36
C PRO A 53 -7.35 -5.59 14.57
N LEU A 54 -6.41 -5.37 15.50
CA LEU A 54 -6.25 -6.10 16.75
C LEU A 54 -6.01 -5.09 17.87
N ILE A 55 -6.77 -5.24 18.95
CA ILE A 55 -6.70 -4.40 20.14
C ILE A 55 -6.28 -5.31 21.27
N VAL A 56 -5.06 -5.12 21.78
CA VAL A 56 -4.57 -5.82 22.96
C VAL A 56 -4.25 -4.79 24.01
N ILE A 57 -5.03 -4.77 25.09
CA ILE A 57 -4.89 -3.81 26.18
C ILE A 57 -3.63 -4.15 26.97
N ASP A 58 -2.77 -3.15 27.18
CA ASP A 58 -1.56 -3.30 27.99
C ASP A 58 -1.97 -3.48 29.46
N PRO A 59 -1.59 -4.60 30.13
CA PRO A 59 -1.93 -4.83 31.54
C PRO A 59 -1.41 -3.76 32.51
N VAL A 60 -0.40 -2.98 32.12
CA VAL A 60 0.21 -1.93 32.95
C VAL A 60 -0.37 -0.54 32.60
N ASP A 61 -1.01 -0.38 31.45
CA ASP A 61 -1.59 0.87 30.99
C ASP A 61 -2.80 0.64 30.07
N ALA A 62 -4.00 0.70 30.64
CA ALA A 62 -5.25 0.49 29.90
C ALA A 62 -5.41 1.45 28.70
N SER A 63 -4.75 2.62 28.71
CA SER A 63 -4.82 3.59 27.62
C SER A 63 -3.98 3.22 26.40
N ARG A 64 -3.25 2.09 26.44
CA ARG A 64 -2.32 1.64 25.40
C ARG A 64 -2.80 0.37 24.70
N ASN A 65 -2.84 0.43 23.36
CA ASN A 65 -2.98 -0.75 22.52
C ASN A 65 -1.60 -1.29 22.11
N VAL A 66 -1.22 -2.45 22.65
CA VAL A 66 0.04 -3.13 22.31
C VAL A 66 0.08 -3.58 20.83
N GLY A 67 -1.09 -3.81 20.24
CA GLY A 67 -1.30 -4.15 18.84
C GLY A 67 -1.24 -2.97 17.85
N ALA A 68 -1.00 -1.74 18.29
CA ALA A 68 -1.11 -0.53 17.45
C ALA A 68 -0.23 -0.52 16.19
N ALA A 69 0.87 -1.28 16.16
CA ALA A 69 1.76 -1.42 15.00
C ALA A 69 1.32 -2.51 13.99
N ILE A 70 0.22 -3.22 14.26
CA ILE A 70 -0.29 -4.25 13.37
C ILE A 70 -1.14 -3.62 12.28
N SER A 71 -0.68 -3.74 11.03
CA SER A 71 -1.48 -3.42 9.86
C SER A 71 -2.56 -4.47 9.61
N MET A 72 -3.65 -4.07 8.95
CA MET A 72 -4.71 -4.99 8.52
C MET A 72 -4.17 -6.17 7.68
N GLN A 73 -3.17 -5.91 6.84
CA GLN A 73 -2.52 -6.96 6.04
C GLN A 73 -1.80 -7.99 6.92
N ASN A 74 -1.05 -7.55 7.93
CA ASN A 74 -0.36 -8.47 8.84
C ASN A 74 -1.35 -9.25 9.69
N PHE A 75 -2.42 -8.60 10.17
CA PHE A 75 -3.51 -9.25 10.88
C PHE A 75 -4.16 -10.35 10.02
N ALA A 76 -4.61 -10.01 8.80
CA ALA A 76 -5.26 -10.97 7.91
C ALA A 76 -4.32 -12.12 7.51
N THR A 77 -3.03 -11.83 7.28
CA THR A 77 -2.01 -12.85 7.01
C THR A 77 -1.86 -13.81 8.19
N PHE A 78 -1.81 -13.28 9.42
CA PHE A 78 -1.71 -14.09 10.63
C PHE A 78 -2.96 -14.96 10.86
N VAL A 79 -4.16 -14.39 10.75
CA VAL A 79 -5.42 -15.14 10.86
C VAL A 79 -5.47 -16.26 9.81
N ARG A 80 -5.09 -15.96 8.57
CA ARG A 80 -5.06 -16.98 7.50
C ARG A 80 -4.03 -18.07 7.78
N ALA A 81 -2.83 -17.70 8.23
CA ALA A 81 -1.80 -18.66 8.60
C ALA A 81 -2.28 -19.58 9.75
N CYS A 82 -3.00 -19.03 10.73
CA CYS A 82 -3.60 -19.80 11.81
C CYS A 82 -4.66 -20.79 11.29
N GLN A 83 -5.56 -20.35 10.42
CA GLN A 83 -6.56 -21.22 9.77
C GLN A 83 -5.91 -22.36 8.98
N ASP A 84 -4.85 -22.06 8.23
CA ASP A 84 -4.13 -23.06 7.44
C ASP A 84 -3.38 -24.04 8.35
N PHE A 85 -2.75 -23.56 9.43
CA PHE A 85 -2.07 -24.40 10.41
C PHE A 85 -3.04 -25.31 11.19
N ALA A 86 -4.21 -24.79 11.57
CA ALA A 86 -5.25 -25.55 12.26
C ALA A 86 -5.83 -26.68 11.38
N ARG A 87 -5.92 -26.48 10.06
CA ARG A 87 -6.35 -27.51 9.10
C ARG A 87 -5.28 -28.56 8.82
N GLY A 88 -4.00 -28.17 8.85
CA GLY A 88 -2.88 -29.07 8.61
C GLY A 88 -1.58 -28.46 9.09
N SER A 89 -1.08 -28.97 10.21
CA SER A 89 0.20 -28.52 10.75
C SER A 89 1.37 -29.02 9.89
N SER A 90 2.38 -28.17 9.70
CA SER A 90 3.58 -28.52 8.95
C SER A 90 4.79 -27.76 9.49
N GLY A 91 5.96 -28.40 9.50
CA GLY A 91 7.23 -27.71 9.79
C GLY A 91 7.49 -26.52 8.87
N ARG A 92 6.87 -26.48 7.67
CA ARG A 92 7.04 -25.39 6.69
C ARG A 92 6.54 -24.02 7.17
N PHE A 93 5.63 -23.97 8.15
CA PHE A 93 5.17 -22.72 8.76
C PHE A 93 6.27 -22.05 9.59
N PHE A 94 7.19 -22.85 10.14
CA PHE A 94 8.32 -22.38 10.94
C PHE A 94 9.62 -22.33 10.14
N PHE A 95 9.76 -23.21 9.15
CA PHE A 95 10.95 -23.39 8.33
C PHE A 95 10.58 -23.31 6.85
N PRO A 96 10.39 -22.09 6.29
CA PRO A 96 10.05 -21.93 4.89
C PRO A 96 11.19 -22.41 3.98
N LYS A 97 10.84 -22.91 2.79
CA LYS A 97 11.85 -23.31 1.81
C LYS A 97 12.68 -22.09 1.37
N PRO A 98 14.00 -22.26 1.15
CA PRO A 98 14.82 -21.19 0.60
C PRO A 98 14.21 -20.63 -0.68
N VAL A 99 14.19 -19.30 -0.79
CA VAL A 99 13.70 -18.63 -2.00
C VAL A 99 14.63 -18.96 -3.15
N ARG A 100 14.11 -19.63 -4.18
CA ARG A 100 14.87 -19.94 -5.39
C ARG A 100 15.18 -18.65 -6.14
N ARG A 101 16.46 -18.35 -6.34
CA ARG A 101 16.88 -17.24 -7.20
C ARG A 101 16.47 -17.53 -8.64
N LEU A 102 15.83 -16.56 -9.28
CA LEU A 102 15.50 -16.62 -10.70
C LEU A 102 16.71 -16.18 -11.53
N SER A 103 16.93 -16.83 -12.66
CA SER A 103 17.87 -16.32 -13.67
C SER A 103 17.26 -15.14 -14.42
N ALA A 104 18.09 -14.31 -15.05
CA ALA A 104 17.62 -13.18 -15.86
C ALA A 104 16.59 -13.62 -16.93
N ARG A 105 16.84 -14.75 -17.60
CA ARG A 105 15.90 -15.34 -18.58
C ARG A 105 14.55 -15.71 -17.96
N GLN A 106 14.54 -16.25 -16.73
CA GLN A 106 13.30 -16.58 -16.02
C GLN A 106 12.54 -15.34 -15.58
N ILE A 107 13.24 -14.29 -15.15
CA ILE A 107 12.64 -12.99 -14.82
C ILE A 107 11.99 -12.42 -16.09
N GLN A 108 12.73 -12.32 -17.19
CA GLN A 108 12.23 -11.80 -18.45
C GLN A 108 11.00 -12.57 -18.95
N ALA A 109 11.07 -13.90 -19.01
CA ALA A 109 9.91 -14.71 -19.40
C ALA A 109 8.70 -14.53 -18.47
N THR A 110 8.94 -14.26 -17.17
CA THR A 110 7.85 -13.97 -16.22
C THR A 110 7.23 -12.61 -16.50
N LEU A 111 8.03 -11.58 -16.79
CA LEU A 111 7.56 -10.23 -17.12
C LEU A 111 6.78 -10.23 -18.44
N GLU A 112 7.32 -10.87 -19.49
CA GLU A 112 6.65 -11.01 -20.80
C GLU A 112 5.31 -11.72 -20.67
N ARG A 113 5.25 -12.82 -19.90
CA ARG A 113 3.99 -13.55 -19.65
C ARG A 113 2.96 -12.70 -18.89
N ARG A 114 3.40 -11.79 -18.02
CA ARG A 114 2.49 -10.91 -17.28
C ARG A 114 1.93 -9.79 -18.15
N GLY A 115 2.68 -9.35 -19.17
CA GLY A 115 2.27 -8.24 -20.04
C GLY A 115 2.15 -6.91 -19.30
N THR A 116 2.72 -6.80 -18.11
CA THR A 116 2.72 -5.60 -17.27
C THR A 116 4.01 -4.79 -17.50
N ALA A 117 3.99 -3.54 -17.06
CA ALA A 117 5.19 -2.70 -17.06
C ALA A 117 5.79 -2.64 -15.65
N VAL A 118 7.08 -2.97 -15.51
CA VAL A 118 7.75 -2.99 -14.21
C VAL A 118 8.84 -1.94 -14.17
N PHE A 119 8.68 -0.94 -13.32
CA PHE A 119 9.68 0.07 -13.09
C PHE A 119 10.50 -0.24 -11.84
N CYS A 120 11.81 -0.05 -11.93
CA CYS A 120 12.73 -0.11 -10.79
C CYS A 120 13.48 1.22 -10.67
N VAL A 121 13.18 1.99 -9.63
CA VAL A 121 13.94 3.19 -9.26
C VAL A 121 15.08 2.77 -8.34
N ALA A 122 16.32 2.91 -8.80
CA ALA A 122 17.52 2.53 -8.06
C ALA A 122 18.39 3.74 -7.72
N PHE A 123 18.87 3.81 -6.48
CA PHE A 123 19.75 4.87 -5.99
C PHE A 123 20.65 4.34 -4.86
N SER A 124 21.68 5.11 -4.50
CA SER A 124 22.54 4.79 -3.36
C SER A 124 21.77 5.01 -2.06
N PRO A 125 21.75 4.06 -1.10
CA PRO A 125 21.04 4.25 0.15
C PRO A 125 21.68 5.39 0.97
N PRO A 126 20.89 6.19 1.69
CA PRO A 126 21.45 7.12 2.67
C PRO A 126 22.09 6.36 3.83
N ASP A 127 23.11 6.96 4.46
CA ASP A 127 23.82 6.41 5.61
C ASP A 127 22.99 6.58 6.89
N VAL A 128 22.00 5.71 7.06
CA VAL A 128 21.12 5.66 8.23
C VAL A 128 20.78 4.22 8.57
N VAL A 129 20.43 3.97 9.83
CA VAL A 129 20.01 2.65 10.29
C VAL A 129 18.74 2.16 9.57
N PRO A 130 18.54 0.83 9.40
CA PRO A 130 17.39 0.26 8.70
C PRO A 130 16.03 0.75 9.21
N ASP A 131 15.89 0.95 10.52
CA ASP A 131 14.67 1.42 11.17
C ASP A 131 14.29 2.85 10.78
N VAL A 132 15.25 3.66 10.33
CA VAL A 132 15.02 4.98 9.75
C VAL A 132 14.83 4.90 8.24
N LEU A 133 15.57 4.01 7.56
CA LEU A 133 15.57 3.87 6.11
C LEU A 133 14.24 3.32 5.57
N TYR A 134 13.79 2.16 6.06
CA TYR A 134 12.62 1.47 5.52
C TYR A 134 11.33 2.30 5.61
N PRO A 135 11.02 2.99 6.73
CA PRO A 135 9.86 3.89 6.77
C PRO A 135 9.90 4.98 5.71
N GLN A 136 11.08 5.52 5.40
CA GLN A 136 11.25 6.53 4.34
C GLN A 136 11.13 5.93 2.94
N LEU A 137 11.68 4.73 2.70
CA LEU A 137 11.48 4.01 1.44
C LEU A 137 9.99 3.73 1.19
N ARG A 138 9.27 3.24 2.20
CA ARG A 138 7.82 3.02 2.13
C ARG A 138 7.04 4.32 1.93
N LYS A 139 7.52 5.45 2.48
CA LYS A 139 6.93 6.76 2.21
C LYS A 139 7.13 7.16 0.75
N ALA A 140 8.34 7.04 0.22
CA ALA A 140 8.64 7.32 -1.18
C ALA A 140 7.81 6.45 -2.14
N GLU A 141 7.76 5.14 -1.89
CA GLU A 141 6.92 4.17 -2.59
C GLU A 141 5.46 4.63 -2.65
N ARG A 142 4.84 4.90 -1.49
CA ARG A 142 3.44 5.38 -1.42
C ARG A 142 3.23 6.68 -2.17
N THR A 143 4.18 7.61 -2.11
CA THR A 143 4.11 8.87 -2.86
C THR A 143 4.12 8.61 -4.37
N LEU A 144 5.02 7.75 -4.87
CA LEU A 144 5.09 7.40 -6.30
C LEU A 144 3.82 6.69 -6.77
N VAL A 145 3.31 5.72 -5.99
CA VAL A 145 2.03 5.04 -6.25
C VAL A 145 0.90 6.07 -6.34
N THR A 146 0.80 6.98 -5.37
CA THR A 146 -0.22 8.03 -5.36
C THR A 146 -0.14 8.93 -6.61
N ARG A 147 1.08 9.30 -7.04
CA ARG A 147 1.29 10.12 -8.24
C ARG A 147 0.85 9.38 -9.51
N LEU A 148 1.19 8.11 -9.63
CA LEU A 148 0.79 7.24 -10.74
C LEU A 148 -0.73 7.05 -10.80
N THR A 149 -1.35 6.70 -9.67
CA THR A 149 -2.81 6.53 -9.57
C THR A 149 -3.56 7.82 -9.89
N ARG A 150 -3.08 8.98 -9.41
CA ARG A 150 -3.66 10.29 -9.76
C ARG A 150 -3.52 10.62 -11.26
N ALA A 151 -2.46 10.14 -11.91
CA ALA A 151 -2.29 10.25 -13.36
C ALA A 151 -3.16 9.24 -14.15
N GLY A 152 -3.84 8.33 -13.46
CA GLY A 152 -4.75 7.32 -13.99
C GLY A 152 -4.11 5.98 -14.32
N PHE A 153 -2.88 5.73 -13.86
CA PHE A 153 -2.24 4.42 -14.00
C PHE A 153 -2.74 3.48 -12.89
N GLU A 154 -3.03 2.25 -13.28
CA GLU A 154 -3.30 1.17 -12.33
C GLU A 154 -1.96 0.58 -11.86
N VAL A 155 -1.69 0.71 -10.57
CA VAL A 155 -0.53 0.09 -9.92
C VAL A 155 -0.98 -1.24 -9.34
N MET A 156 -0.46 -2.34 -9.87
CA MET A 156 -0.83 -3.69 -9.43
C MET A 156 -0.09 -4.06 -8.14
N ARG A 157 1.21 -3.77 -8.09
CA ARG A 157 2.07 -4.05 -6.93
C ARG A 157 3.17 -3.01 -6.81
N SER A 158 3.64 -2.81 -5.59
CA SER A 158 4.85 -2.05 -5.32
C SER A 158 5.63 -2.73 -4.19
N ASP A 159 6.94 -2.54 -4.17
CA ASP A 159 7.76 -2.94 -3.04
C ASP A 159 9.03 -2.10 -2.93
N VAL A 160 9.74 -2.22 -1.81
CA VAL A 160 11.05 -1.59 -1.61
C VAL A 160 12.06 -2.59 -1.08
N TRP A 161 13.31 -2.35 -1.42
CA TRP A 161 14.42 -3.16 -0.92
C TRP A 161 15.66 -2.29 -0.76
N SER A 162 16.49 -2.61 0.23
CA SER A 162 17.79 -1.97 0.36
C SER A 162 18.87 -2.92 0.86
N ASN A 163 20.03 -2.83 0.22
CA ASN A 163 21.31 -3.36 0.71
C ASN A 163 22.42 -2.42 0.20
N SER A 164 23.30 -2.86 -0.71
CA SER A 164 24.26 -1.99 -1.40
C SER A 164 23.61 -0.94 -2.31
N ARG A 165 22.36 -1.15 -2.72
CA ARG A 165 21.50 -0.17 -3.40
C ARG A 165 20.13 -0.16 -2.75
N ALA A 166 19.48 1.00 -2.77
CA ALA A 166 18.06 1.13 -2.47
C ALA A 166 17.24 1.07 -3.76
N LEU A 167 16.15 0.32 -3.72
CA LEU A 167 15.26 0.06 -4.86
C LEU A 167 13.82 0.36 -4.46
N ILE A 168 13.07 0.99 -5.37
CA ILE A 168 11.61 1.06 -5.34
C ILE A 168 11.10 0.37 -6.60
N LEU A 169 10.33 -0.72 -6.43
CA LEU A 169 9.74 -1.51 -7.49
C LEU A 169 8.27 -1.12 -7.65
N LEU A 170 7.83 -0.93 -8.89
CA LEU A 170 6.47 -0.56 -9.23
C LEU A 170 6.02 -1.37 -10.43
N GLU A 171 4.98 -2.18 -10.27
CA GLU A 171 4.35 -2.91 -11.36
C GLU A 171 3.03 -2.24 -11.75
N LEU A 172 2.93 -1.85 -13.02
CA LEU A 172 1.79 -1.16 -13.62
C LEU A 172 1.09 -2.08 -14.61
N ALA A 173 -0.24 -1.95 -14.69
CA ALA A 173 -1.02 -2.65 -15.72
C ALA A 173 -0.59 -2.22 -17.14
N ALA A 174 -0.16 -0.97 -17.33
CA ALA A 174 0.36 -0.46 -18.59
C ALA A 174 1.38 0.67 -18.38
N ALA A 175 2.45 0.70 -19.18
CA ALA A 175 3.42 1.81 -19.17
C ALA A 175 2.85 3.09 -19.81
N LYS A 176 1.94 2.94 -20.78
CA LYS A 176 1.35 4.02 -21.56
C LYS A 176 -0.17 3.89 -21.55
N LEU A 177 -0.84 5.01 -21.34
CA LEU A 177 -2.29 5.14 -21.45
C LEU A 177 -2.65 5.86 -22.75
N PRO A 178 -3.89 5.67 -23.25
CA PRO A 178 -4.42 6.50 -24.31
C PRO A 178 -4.32 8.00 -23.99
N ARG A 179 -4.17 8.82 -25.03
CA ARG A 179 -4.14 10.29 -24.90
C ARG A 179 -5.46 10.83 -24.37
N VAL A 180 -6.57 10.16 -24.62
CA VAL A 180 -7.89 10.54 -24.12
C VAL A 180 -8.11 10.05 -22.68
N ARG A 181 -8.81 10.85 -21.88
CA ARG A 181 -9.35 10.47 -20.57
C ARG A 181 -10.77 11.00 -20.42
N THR A 182 -11.60 10.22 -19.73
CA THR A 182 -12.92 10.65 -19.29
C THR A 182 -12.78 11.56 -18.08
N HIS A 183 -13.39 12.74 -18.15
CA HIS A 183 -13.53 13.67 -17.03
C HIS A 183 -15.00 13.77 -16.64
N ILE A 184 -15.31 13.33 -15.41
CA ILE A 184 -16.66 13.40 -14.84
C ILE A 184 -16.84 14.77 -14.22
N GLY A 185 -17.76 15.53 -14.78
CA GLY A 185 -18.17 16.85 -14.32
C GLY A 185 -19.33 16.79 -13.31
N PRO A 186 -19.96 17.94 -13.06
CA PRO A 186 -21.11 18.05 -12.15
C PRO A 186 -22.35 17.29 -12.69
N PRO A 187 -23.35 17.05 -11.83
CA PRO A 187 -24.69 16.60 -12.26
C PRO A 187 -25.30 17.54 -13.31
N VAL A 188 -26.07 16.98 -14.23
CA VAL A 188 -26.78 17.72 -15.30
C VAL A 188 -27.82 18.70 -14.72
N SER A 189 -28.33 18.42 -13.51
CA SER A 189 -29.34 19.25 -12.82
C SER A 189 -28.81 20.57 -12.25
N ILE A 190 -27.49 20.77 -12.19
CA ILE A 190 -26.90 22.01 -11.68
C ILE A 190 -26.64 22.96 -12.85
N GLU A 191 -27.01 24.23 -12.71
CA GLU A 191 -26.69 25.24 -13.71
C GLU A 191 -25.20 25.60 -13.65
N VAL A 192 -24.43 25.05 -14.59
CA VAL A 192 -22.96 25.15 -14.64
C VAL A 192 -22.46 25.77 -15.94
N GLY A 193 -23.14 26.81 -16.41
CA GLY A 193 -22.80 27.51 -17.66
C GLY A 193 -21.32 27.91 -17.76
N ASN A 194 -20.70 28.36 -16.66
CA ASN A 194 -19.28 28.69 -16.62
C ASN A 194 -18.35 27.46 -16.75
N PHE A 195 -18.69 26.35 -16.12
CA PHE A 195 -17.91 25.11 -16.20
C PHE A 195 -17.99 24.50 -17.60
N ILE A 196 -19.19 24.47 -18.20
CA ILE A 196 -19.41 23.97 -19.56
C ILE A 196 -18.64 24.85 -20.56
N ARG A 197 -18.74 26.18 -20.45
CA ARG A 197 -18.00 27.11 -21.33
C ARG A 197 -16.48 26.94 -21.23
N ALA A 198 -15.94 26.79 -20.03
CA ALA A 198 -14.51 26.59 -19.82
C ALA A 198 -14.01 25.30 -20.50
N HIS A 199 -14.76 24.20 -20.36
CA HIS A 199 -14.39 22.92 -20.96
C HIS A 199 -14.63 22.88 -22.47
N LEU A 200 -15.70 23.51 -22.97
CA LEU A 200 -15.97 23.63 -24.41
C LEU A 200 -14.87 24.39 -25.15
N LYS A 201 -14.30 25.43 -24.54
CA LYS A 201 -13.20 26.26 -25.08
C LYS A 201 -11.81 25.65 -24.86
N SER A 202 -11.70 24.54 -24.13
CA SER A 202 -10.42 23.91 -23.88
C SER A 202 -9.83 23.32 -25.15
N LYS A 203 -8.61 23.72 -25.51
CA LYS A 203 -7.83 23.12 -26.62
C LYS A 203 -7.55 21.63 -26.42
N ARG A 204 -7.71 21.14 -25.18
CA ARG A 204 -7.49 19.75 -24.79
C ARG A 204 -8.74 18.90 -24.90
N LYS A 205 -9.88 19.45 -25.33
CA LYS A 205 -11.13 18.69 -25.47
C LYS A 205 -11.09 17.87 -26.76
N PHE A 206 -11.32 16.57 -26.65
CA PHE A 206 -11.63 15.71 -27.78
C PHE A 206 -13.12 15.71 -28.08
N ALA A 207 -13.97 15.50 -27.05
CA ALA A 207 -15.42 15.42 -27.22
C ALA A 207 -16.21 15.80 -25.95
N GLY A 208 -17.53 15.95 -26.11
CA GLY A 208 -18.49 16.30 -25.06
C GLY A 208 -18.88 17.80 -25.00
N PRO A 209 -19.77 18.17 -24.07
CA PRO A 209 -20.31 17.32 -22.99
C PRO A 209 -21.28 16.24 -23.49
N PHE A 210 -21.29 15.10 -22.79
CA PHE A 210 -22.30 14.05 -22.88
C PHE A 210 -23.03 13.89 -21.55
N ALA A 211 -24.29 13.44 -21.56
CA ALA A 211 -24.95 12.99 -20.34
C ALA A 211 -24.55 11.54 -20.05
N GLY A 212 -23.86 11.30 -18.93
CA GLY A 212 -23.53 9.96 -18.47
C GLY A 212 -24.73 9.26 -17.82
N ALA A 213 -24.68 7.93 -17.76
CA ALA A 213 -25.74 7.09 -17.17
C ALA A 213 -26.08 7.45 -15.70
N THR A 214 -25.16 8.08 -14.96
CA THR A 214 -25.37 8.55 -13.59
C THR A 214 -25.92 9.99 -13.51
N GLY A 215 -26.38 10.57 -14.63
CA GLY A 215 -26.87 11.94 -14.70
C GLY A 215 -25.79 13.02 -14.53
N LYS A 216 -24.51 12.70 -14.77
CA LYS A 216 -23.38 13.64 -14.71
C LYS A 216 -22.88 13.98 -16.10
N LEU A 217 -22.37 15.21 -16.26
CA LEU A 217 -21.72 15.61 -17.51
C LEU A 217 -20.39 14.88 -17.67
N ILE A 218 -20.13 14.38 -18.87
CA ILE A 218 -18.89 13.70 -19.23
C ILE A 218 -18.18 14.46 -20.35
N PHE A 219 -16.88 14.66 -20.19
CA PHE A 219 -16.01 15.21 -21.22
C PHE A 219 -14.89 14.24 -21.54
N GLU A 220 -14.50 14.18 -22.81
CA GLU A 220 -13.28 13.50 -23.23
C GLU A 220 -12.20 14.55 -23.40
N LEU A 221 -11.17 14.47 -22.55
CA LEU A 221 -10.09 15.44 -22.51
C LEU A 221 -8.75 14.75 -22.76
N GLU A 222 -7.80 15.50 -23.27
CA GLU A 222 -6.42 15.09 -23.37
C GLU A 222 -5.81 14.92 -21.99
N ARG A 223 -5.18 13.77 -21.77
CA ARG A 223 -4.45 13.40 -20.56
C ARG A 223 -3.12 14.13 -20.55
N GLU A 224 -2.79 14.75 -19.42
CA GLU A 224 -1.53 15.50 -19.26
C GLU A 224 -0.29 14.60 -19.36
N ARG A 225 -0.41 13.38 -18.83
CA ARG A 225 0.70 12.46 -18.67
C ARG A 225 0.29 11.05 -19.08
N PRO A 226 0.27 10.74 -20.39
CA PRO A 226 -0.04 9.40 -20.88
C PRO A 226 1.10 8.40 -20.72
N ASN A 227 2.27 8.83 -20.26
CA ASN A 227 3.46 7.98 -20.08
C ASN A 227 3.87 7.94 -18.59
N SER A 228 3.88 6.75 -18.01
CA SER A 228 4.18 6.53 -16.59
C SER A 228 5.59 6.93 -16.21
N ARG A 229 6.59 6.66 -17.06
CA ARG A 229 7.98 7.08 -16.85
C ARG A 229 8.09 8.59 -16.66
N LYS A 230 7.37 9.40 -17.44
CA LYS A 230 7.35 10.86 -17.25
C LYS A 230 6.72 11.28 -15.92
N VAL A 231 5.70 10.54 -15.45
CA VAL A 231 5.11 10.77 -14.13
C VAL A 231 6.12 10.49 -13.02
N LEU A 232 6.87 9.38 -13.14
CA LEU A 232 7.92 9.00 -12.19
C LEU A 232 9.06 10.02 -12.18
N GLU A 233 9.59 10.39 -13.35
CA GLU A 233 10.65 11.39 -13.47
C GLU A 233 10.28 12.71 -12.81
N GLN A 234 9.04 13.18 -13.01
CA GLN A 234 8.57 14.38 -12.32
C GLN A 234 8.47 14.19 -10.81
N ALA A 235 7.88 13.10 -10.35
CA ALA A 235 7.74 12.84 -8.91
C ALA A 235 9.11 12.72 -8.21
N LEU A 236 10.11 12.16 -8.90
CA LEU A 236 11.48 12.05 -8.41
C LEU A 236 12.23 13.39 -8.42
N ARG A 237 11.90 14.31 -9.34
CA ARG A 237 12.38 15.71 -9.26
C ARG A 237 11.80 16.45 -8.06
N GLU A 238 10.56 16.16 -7.67
CA GLU A 238 9.91 16.68 -6.45
C GLU A 238 10.34 15.90 -5.19
N HIS A 239 11.64 15.58 -5.09
CA HIS A 239 12.22 14.65 -4.12
C HIS A 239 11.95 14.99 -2.64
N ALA A 240 11.70 16.27 -2.31
CA ALA A 240 11.39 16.71 -0.94
C ALA A 240 10.17 15.98 -0.34
N THR A 241 9.27 15.46 -1.18
CA THR A 241 8.08 14.70 -0.75
C THR A 241 8.35 13.22 -0.45
N LEU A 242 9.55 12.71 -0.75
CA LEU A 242 9.91 11.29 -0.69
C LEU A 242 10.51 10.85 0.66
N GLY A 243 10.47 11.73 1.67
CA GLY A 243 11.20 11.54 2.93
C GLY A 243 12.55 12.26 2.88
N ARG A 244 13.05 12.67 4.04
CA ARG A 244 14.22 13.54 4.15
C ARG A 244 15.47 12.90 3.53
N HIS A 245 15.90 11.77 4.09
CA HIS A 245 17.14 11.10 3.68
C HIS A 245 17.01 10.39 2.33
N VAL A 246 15.86 9.75 2.07
CA VAL A 246 15.60 9.10 0.77
C VAL A 246 15.50 10.14 -0.35
N GLY A 247 14.82 11.27 -0.10
CA GLY A 247 14.73 12.38 -1.05
C GLY A 247 16.10 13.02 -1.33
N GLU A 248 16.92 13.24 -0.31
CA GLU A 248 18.31 13.72 -0.46
C GLU A 248 19.19 12.72 -1.23
N ALA A 249 19.02 11.42 -1.03
CA ALA A 249 19.75 10.40 -1.78
C ALA A 249 19.35 10.38 -3.27
N ILE A 250 18.05 10.48 -3.55
CA ILE A 250 17.51 10.56 -4.91
C ILE A 250 17.96 11.85 -5.59
N SER A 251 17.99 12.99 -4.90
CA SER A 251 18.40 14.27 -5.52
C SER A 251 19.85 14.26 -6.00
N LYS A 252 20.73 13.48 -5.36
CA LYS A 252 22.11 13.28 -5.81
C LYS A 252 22.19 12.46 -7.09
N SER A 253 21.54 11.29 -7.12
CA SER A 253 21.50 10.44 -8.31
C SER A 253 20.46 9.33 -8.19
N TYR A 254 19.80 9.00 -9.29
CA TYR A 254 18.96 7.82 -9.41
C TYR A 254 18.99 7.28 -10.85
N ARG A 255 18.56 6.03 -11.03
CA ARG A 255 18.28 5.42 -12.34
C ARG A 255 16.89 4.79 -12.32
N ILE A 256 16.16 4.93 -13.42
CA ILE A 256 14.89 4.23 -13.63
C ILE A 256 15.14 3.15 -14.69
N TYR A 257 14.88 1.91 -14.31
CA TYR A 257 14.79 0.78 -15.24
C TYR A 257 13.31 0.47 -15.50
N GLU A 258 13.00 0.02 -16.70
CA GLU A 258 11.68 -0.43 -17.18
C GLU A 258 11.84 -1.84 -17.77
#